data_AF-V8P7A5-F1
#
_entry.id   AF-V8P7A5-F1
#
_cell.length_a   1.000
_cell.length_b   1.000
_cell.length_c   1.000
_cell.angle_alpha   90.00
_cell.angle_beta   90.00
_cell.angle_gamma   90.00
#
_symmetry.space_group_name_H-M   'P 1'
#
loop_
_entity.id
_entity.type
_entity.pdbx_description
1 polymer ?
#
loop_
_entity_poly.entity_id
_entity_poly.type
_entity_poly.pdbx_seq_one_letter_code
_entity_poly.pdbx_strand_id
1 'polypeptide(L)'
;KCWKLLEKSSLFPSTISFPVWHETIDRLHHLETMFAEFVHVYLFGLICLSSGSRLRQDDFPPRIIEHPSDLIVSKGEPATLNCKAEGRPVPTIEWYKGGERVETDKDDPRSHRMLLPTGSLFFLRIVHGRKSRPDEGVYVCVARNYLGEAVSHNASLEVA
;
A
#
# COMPACT_ATOMS: atom_id res chain seq x y z
N LYS A 1 13.56 -6.73 45.04
CA LYS A 1 13.71 -7.69 46.16
C LYS A 1 15.01 -8.50 46.00
N CYS A 2 16.17 -7.83 46.07
CA CYS A 2 17.50 -8.43 46.03
C CYS A 2 18.41 -7.80 47.11
N TRP A 3 17.87 -7.56 48.32
CA TRP A 3 18.60 -6.99 49.45
C TRP A 3 18.74 -7.97 50.64
N LYS A 4 18.13 -9.17 50.56
CA LYS A 4 18.04 -10.10 51.70
C LYS A 4 18.97 -11.31 51.65
N LEU A 5 20.10 -11.26 50.94
CA LEU A 5 21.00 -12.41 50.83
C LEU A 5 22.51 -12.10 50.99
N LEU A 6 22.88 -11.05 51.73
CA LEU A 6 24.27 -10.82 52.14
C LEU A 6 24.39 -10.43 53.63
N GLU A 7 23.60 -11.08 54.49
CA GLU A 7 23.84 -11.13 55.94
C GLU A 7 24.09 -12.59 56.33
N LYS A 8 25.28 -13.11 56.01
CA LYS A 8 25.84 -14.35 56.60
C LYS A 8 27.27 -14.60 56.09
N SER A 9 28.18 -13.71 56.46
CA SER A 9 29.60 -14.07 56.55
C SER A 9 30.23 -13.19 57.62
N SER A 10 30.12 -13.68 58.85
CA SER A 10 30.80 -13.19 60.04
C SER A 10 32.32 -13.38 59.89
N LEU A 11 33.03 -12.37 59.40
CA LEU A 11 34.49 -12.30 59.47
C LEU A 11 34.93 -10.83 59.52
N PHE A 12 35.57 -10.48 60.65
CA PHE A 12 36.47 -9.33 60.88
C PHE A 12 35.90 -7.98 61.36
N PRO A 13 36.69 -7.23 62.16
CA PRO A 13 36.31 -6.89 63.52
C PRO A 13 35.99 -5.40 63.70
N SER A 14 35.43 -5.11 64.87
CA SER A 14 35.25 -3.78 65.43
C SER A 14 36.55 -2.96 65.43
N THR A 15 36.39 -1.66 65.15
CA THR A 15 37.32 -0.53 65.32
C THR A 15 38.14 -0.15 64.07
N ILE A 16 37.63 0.82 63.30
CA ILE A 16 38.42 1.84 62.58
C ILE A 16 37.55 3.11 62.51
N SER A 17 38.10 4.21 63.04
CA SER A 17 37.54 5.55 62.97
C SER A 17 37.65 6.09 61.53
N PHE A 18 36.57 6.65 60.98
CA PHE A 18 36.59 7.37 59.70
C PHE A 18 36.57 8.89 59.93
N PRO A 19 37.64 9.63 59.60
CA PRO A 19 37.53 11.06 59.33
C PRO A 19 37.53 11.31 57.81
N VAL A 20 36.60 12.16 57.38
CA VAL A 20 36.75 13.11 56.26
C VAL A 20 36.94 12.49 54.86
N TRP A 21 35.85 12.06 54.21
CA TRP A 21 35.78 11.95 52.74
C TRP A 21 34.33 12.15 52.29
N HIS A 22 33.84 13.40 52.24
CA HIS A 22 32.46 13.68 51.79
C HIS A 22 32.28 14.95 50.95
N GLU A 23 33.31 15.43 50.23
CA GLU A 23 33.15 16.63 49.38
C GLU A 23 33.59 16.48 47.91
N THR A 24 34.01 15.29 47.46
CA THR A 24 34.51 15.10 46.09
C THR A 24 33.62 14.25 45.17
N ILE A 25 32.54 13.65 45.68
CA ILE A 25 31.69 12.71 44.89
C ILE A 25 30.49 13.40 44.20
N ASP A 26 30.03 14.56 44.67
CA ASP A 26 28.89 15.27 44.07
C ASP A 26 29.21 15.95 42.72
N ARG A 27 30.49 16.23 42.42
CA ARG A 27 30.89 16.83 41.14
C ARG A 27 31.06 15.82 40.00
N LEU A 28 31.24 14.54 40.31
CA LEU A 28 31.33 13.46 39.31
C LEU A 28 29.95 12.91 38.95
N HIS A 29 29.04 12.78 39.92
CA HIS A 29 27.66 12.36 39.67
C HIS A 29 26.87 13.32 38.76
N HIS A 30 27.12 14.63 38.86
CA HIS A 30 26.45 15.65 38.03
C HIS A 30 26.86 15.63 36.55
N LEU A 31 28.10 15.24 36.26
CA LEU A 31 28.58 15.10 34.88
C LEU A 31 28.05 13.82 34.23
N GLU A 32 28.04 12.69 34.94
CA GLU A 32 27.48 11.42 34.44
C GLU A 32 25.96 11.49 34.18
N THR A 33 25.20 12.22 35.00
CA THR A 33 23.76 12.45 34.74
C THR A 33 23.51 13.35 33.55
N MET A 34 24.34 14.38 33.31
CA MET A 34 24.23 15.23 32.12
C MET A 34 24.52 14.45 30.83
N PHE A 35 25.53 13.56 30.80
CA PHE A 35 25.80 12.73 29.63
C PHE A 35 24.67 11.73 29.35
N ALA A 36 24.01 11.19 30.38
CA ALA A 36 22.89 10.26 30.23
C ALA A 36 21.63 10.90 29.61
N GLU A 37 21.34 12.18 29.91
CA GLU A 37 20.25 12.95 29.32
C GLU A 37 20.51 13.27 27.83
N PHE A 38 21.74 13.66 27.48
CA PHE A 38 22.12 13.94 26.10
C PHE A 38 22.13 12.69 25.22
N VAL A 39 22.59 11.55 25.76
CA VAL A 39 22.55 10.26 25.06
C VAL A 39 21.11 9.82 24.84
N HIS A 40 20.18 10.04 25.79
CA HIS A 40 18.76 9.77 25.55
C HIS A 40 18.19 10.63 24.43
N VAL A 41 18.43 11.94 24.42
CA VAL A 41 17.91 12.83 23.37
C VAL A 41 18.47 12.46 21.99
N TYR A 42 19.76 12.13 21.89
CA TYR A 42 20.37 11.65 20.65
C TYR A 42 19.85 10.27 20.23
N LEU A 43 19.69 9.33 21.17
CA LEU A 43 19.18 7.98 20.87
C LEU A 43 17.70 8.04 20.48
N PHE A 44 16.87 8.83 21.16
CA PHE A 44 15.47 9.09 20.79
C PHE A 44 15.36 9.81 19.43
N GLY A 45 16.25 10.75 19.14
CA GLY A 45 16.34 11.40 17.82
C GLY A 45 16.71 10.42 16.70
N LEU A 46 17.65 9.50 16.95
CA LEU A 46 18.00 8.42 16.02
C LEU A 46 16.90 7.34 15.90
N ILE A 47 16.18 7.03 16.98
CA ILE A 47 14.99 6.17 16.96
C ILE A 47 13.88 6.83 16.13
N CYS A 48 13.69 8.15 16.22
CA CYS A 48 12.72 8.88 15.40
C CYS A 48 13.11 8.96 13.92
N LEU A 49 14.40 9.08 13.60
CA LEU A 49 14.91 9.09 12.22
C LEU A 49 14.93 7.68 11.57
N SER A 50 15.17 6.63 12.36
CA SER A 50 15.10 5.24 11.90
C SER A 50 13.67 4.71 11.82
N SER A 51 12.76 5.28 12.62
CA SER A 51 11.32 5.17 12.43
C SER A 51 10.89 6.08 11.28
N GLY A 52 11.41 5.78 10.08
CA GLY A 52 10.99 6.46 8.85
C GLY A 52 9.48 6.56 8.85
N SER A 53 8.97 7.78 8.97
CA SER A 53 7.56 8.08 8.93
C SER A 53 7.09 7.69 7.54
N ARG A 54 6.62 6.44 7.42
CA ARG A 54 5.87 5.98 6.27
C ARG A 54 4.70 6.94 6.20
N LEU A 55 4.65 7.81 5.18
CA LEU A 55 3.48 8.65 4.94
C LEU A 55 2.28 7.72 5.02
N ARG A 56 1.43 7.89 6.03
CA ARG A 56 0.12 7.28 6.07
C ARG A 56 -0.64 7.94 4.93
N GLN A 57 -0.47 7.43 3.73
CA GLN A 57 -1.38 7.77 2.66
C GLN A 57 -2.64 6.99 2.97
N ASP A 58 -3.67 7.74 3.29
CA ASP A 58 -4.96 7.18 3.66
C ASP A 58 -5.52 6.35 2.51
N ASP A 59 -6.08 5.21 2.86
CA ASP A 59 -6.78 4.36 1.90
C ASP A 59 -8.13 5.01 1.58
N PHE A 60 -8.52 5.00 0.30
CA PHE A 60 -9.77 5.56 -0.19
C PHE A 60 -10.40 4.68 -1.27
N PRO A 61 -11.74 4.67 -1.38
CA PRO A 61 -12.44 3.81 -2.33
C PRO A 61 -12.10 4.18 -3.78
N PRO A 62 -12.36 3.28 -4.74
CA PRO A 62 -12.04 3.52 -6.13
C PRO A 62 -12.87 4.68 -6.70
N ARG A 63 -12.31 5.39 -7.67
CA ARG A 63 -13.00 6.41 -8.46
C ARG A 63 -12.54 6.31 -9.91
N ILE A 64 -13.48 6.23 -10.85
CA ILE A 64 -13.18 6.31 -12.27
C ILE A 64 -12.81 7.76 -12.60
N ILE A 65 -11.63 7.96 -13.21
CA ILE A 65 -11.13 9.28 -13.64
C ILE A 65 -11.12 9.44 -15.16
N GLU A 66 -11.11 8.33 -15.90
CA GLU A 66 -11.32 8.30 -17.34
C GLU A 66 -12.41 7.28 -17.63
N HIS A 67 -13.54 7.76 -18.12
CA HIS A 67 -14.66 6.93 -18.53
C HIS A 67 -14.50 6.52 -20.00
N PRO A 68 -14.97 5.33 -20.39
CA PRO A 68 -15.00 4.95 -21.78
C PRO A 68 -16.01 5.80 -22.55
N SER A 69 -15.78 5.90 -23.85
CA SER A 69 -16.66 6.60 -24.80
C SER A 69 -17.10 5.64 -25.90
N ASP A 70 -18.23 5.97 -26.53
CA ASP A 70 -18.76 5.20 -27.66
C ASP A 70 -17.73 5.14 -28.79
N LEU A 71 -17.61 3.97 -29.41
CA LEU A 71 -16.61 3.68 -30.43
C LEU A 71 -17.25 2.91 -31.59
N ILE A 72 -17.06 3.41 -32.80
CA ILE A 72 -17.44 2.73 -34.04
C ILE A 72 -16.14 2.29 -34.73
N VAL A 73 -16.01 1.00 -35.02
CA VAL A 73 -14.78 0.43 -35.58
C VAL A 73 -15.07 -0.70 -36.57
N SER A 74 -14.30 -0.75 -37.66
CA SER A 74 -14.45 -1.78 -38.67
C SER A 74 -14.05 -3.16 -38.14
N LYS A 75 -14.73 -4.20 -38.63
CA LYS A 75 -14.36 -5.58 -38.34
C LYS A 75 -12.91 -5.86 -38.73
N GLY A 76 -12.16 -6.51 -37.83
CA GLY A 76 -10.76 -6.90 -38.04
C GLY A 76 -9.73 -5.86 -37.63
N GLU A 77 -10.14 -4.60 -37.45
CA GLU A 77 -9.26 -3.53 -36.99
C GLU A 77 -9.05 -3.60 -35.46
N PRO A 78 -7.90 -3.10 -34.95
CA PRO A 78 -7.69 -2.97 -33.52
C PRO A 78 -8.53 -1.83 -32.93
N ALA A 79 -8.84 -1.92 -31.64
CA ALA A 79 -9.64 -0.92 -30.93
C ALA A 79 -9.26 -0.85 -29.44
N THR A 80 -9.53 0.29 -28.80
CA THR A 80 -9.32 0.46 -27.35
C THR A 80 -10.51 1.16 -26.73
N LEU A 81 -11.09 0.56 -25.69
CA LEU A 81 -12.00 1.25 -24.77
C LEU A 81 -11.19 1.74 -23.57
N ASN A 82 -11.08 3.06 -23.43
CA ASN A 82 -10.30 3.65 -22.35
C ASN A 82 -11.02 3.56 -21.01
N CYS A 83 -10.29 3.19 -19.97
CA CYS A 83 -10.75 3.31 -18.60
C CYS A 83 -9.56 3.50 -17.69
N LYS A 84 -9.69 4.42 -16.73
CA LYS A 84 -8.69 4.64 -15.69
C LYS A 84 -9.38 4.91 -14.36
N ALA A 85 -8.88 4.29 -13.30
CA ALA A 85 -9.38 4.47 -11.95
C ALA A 85 -8.26 4.84 -10.99
N GLU A 86 -8.59 5.66 -10.01
CA GLU A 86 -7.77 5.94 -8.84
C GLU A 86 -8.37 5.23 -7.63
N GLY A 87 -7.54 4.92 -6.65
CA GLY A 87 -7.95 4.26 -5.43
C GLY A 87 -6.72 3.92 -4.61
N ARG A 88 -6.89 3.82 -3.29
CA ARG A 88 -5.82 3.32 -2.43
C ARG A 88 -6.39 2.32 -1.45
N PRO A 89 -5.93 1.06 -1.45
CA PRO A 89 -4.96 0.44 -2.37
C PRO A 89 -5.40 0.51 -3.83
N VAL A 90 -4.43 0.39 -4.75
CA VAL A 90 -4.64 0.49 -6.20
C VAL A 90 -5.75 -0.49 -6.61
N PRO A 91 -6.83 -0.01 -7.26
CA PRO A 91 -7.97 -0.86 -7.57
C PRO A 91 -7.67 -1.81 -8.74
N THR A 92 -8.27 -2.99 -8.69
CA THR A 92 -8.31 -3.91 -9.83
C THR A 92 -9.46 -3.53 -10.76
N ILE A 93 -9.19 -3.45 -12.06
CA ILE A 93 -10.20 -3.09 -13.07
C ILE A 93 -10.61 -4.35 -13.83
N GLU A 94 -11.91 -4.53 -13.97
CA GLU A 94 -12.54 -5.58 -14.78
C GLU A 94 -13.56 -4.96 -15.72
N TRP A 95 -13.80 -5.62 -16.86
CA TRP A 95 -14.77 -5.15 -17.85
C TRP A 95 -15.98 -6.06 -17.90
N TYR A 96 -17.14 -5.46 -18.13
CA TYR A 96 -18.40 -6.16 -18.31
C TYR A 96 -19.04 -5.72 -19.62
N LYS A 97 -19.60 -6.69 -20.34
CA LYS A 97 -20.34 -6.48 -21.57
C LYS A 97 -21.74 -7.03 -21.40
N GLY A 98 -22.76 -6.17 -21.43
CA GLY A 98 -24.15 -6.59 -21.22
C GLY A 98 -24.38 -7.34 -19.91
N GLY A 99 -23.60 -7.04 -18.86
CA GLY A 99 -23.67 -7.69 -17.55
C GLY A 99 -22.77 -8.93 -17.38
N GLU A 100 -22.17 -9.45 -18.44
CA GLU A 100 -21.23 -10.58 -18.36
C GLU A 100 -19.78 -10.08 -18.27
N ARG A 101 -18.97 -10.71 -17.42
CA ARG A 101 -17.54 -10.38 -17.31
C ARG A 101 -16.83 -10.71 -18.62
N VAL A 102 -16.05 -9.76 -19.12
CA VAL A 102 -15.23 -9.92 -20.33
C VAL A 102 -13.98 -10.71 -19.97
N GLU A 103 -13.79 -11.85 -20.62
CA GLU A 103 -12.54 -12.63 -20.57
C GLU A 103 -11.42 -11.89 -21.32
N THR A 104 -10.26 -11.73 -20.69
CA THR A 104 -9.07 -11.12 -21.30
C THR A 104 -7.89 -12.09 -21.35
N ASP A 105 -6.75 -11.63 -21.85
CA ASP A 105 -5.44 -12.26 -21.79
C ASP A 105 -5.03 -12.83 -20.41
N LYS A 106 -5.60 -12.28 -19.33
CA LYS A 106 -5.38 -12.78 -17.96
C LYS A 106 -6.13 -14.07 -17.66
N ASP A 107 -7.23 -14.32 -18.35
CA ASP A 107 -8.08 -15.50 -18.17
C ASP A 107 -7.74 -16.58 -19.22
N ASP A 108 -7.51 -16.18 -20.48
CA ASP A 108 -7.05 -17.04 -21.57
C ASP A 108 -5.92 -16.36 -22.37
N PRO A 109 -4.70 -16.92 -22.40
CA PRO A 109 -3.59 -16.38 -23.21
C PRO A 109 -3.86 -16.30 -24.71
N ARG A 110 -4.90 -16.99 -25.22
CA ARG A 110 -5.32 -16.94 -26.62
C ARG A 110 -6.39 -15.89 -26.90
N SER A 111 -6.85 -15.16 -25.88
CA SER A 111 -7.85 -14.10 -26.03
C SER A 111 -7.33 -13.01 -26.96
N HIS A 112 -8.19 -12.50 -27.84
CA HIS A 112 -7.89 -11.32 -28.66
C HIS A 112 -8.12 -10.00 -27.90
N ARG A 113 -8.53 -10.08 -26.64
CA ARG A 113 -8.82 -8.95 -25.75
C ARG A 113 -7.77 -8.90 -24.65
N MET A 114 -7.19 -7.73 -24.42
CA MET A 114 -6.10 -7.52 -23.48
C MET A 114 -6.48 -6.43 -22.47
N LEU A 115 -6.19 -6.66 -21.20
CA LEU A 115 -6.35 -5.64 -20.16
C LEU A 115 -5.04 -4.85 -20.00
N LEU A 116 -5.03 -3.59 -20.43
CA LEU A 116 -3.85 -2.75 -20.33
C LEU A 116 -3.55 -2.33 -18.88
N PRO A 117 -2.29 -1.98 -18.56
CA PRO A 117 -1.92 -1.50 -17.21
C PRO A 117 -2.70 -0.27 -16.74
N THR A 118 -3.24 0.53 -17.68
CA THR A 118 -4.09 1.68 -17.38
C THR A 118 -5.47 1.29 -16.85
N GLY A 119 -5.94 0.07 -17.16
CA GLY A 119 -7.32 -0.36 -17.01
C GLY A 119 -8.11 -0.43 -18.32
N SER A 120 -7.56 0.11 -19.42
CA SER A 120 -8.21 0.11 -20.73
C SER A 120 -8.33 -1.30 -21.31
N LEU A 121 -9.44 -1.58 -22.00
CA LEU A 121 -9.66 -2.83 -22.73
C LEU A 121 -9.19 -2.66 -24.18
N PHE A 122 -8.14 -3.37 -24.55
CA PHE A 122 -7.59 -3.37 -25.90
C PHE A 122 -8.06 -4.62 -26.67
N PHE A 123 -8.53 -4.41 -27.89
CA PHE A 123 -8.88 -5.47 -28.83
C PHE A 123 -7.80 -5.52 -29.91
N LEU A 124 -7.12 -6.67 -30.04
CA LEU A 124 -6.14 -6.88 -31.10
C LEU A 124 -6.78 -6.80 -32.49
N ARG A 125 -8.01 -7.30 -32.60
CA ARG A 125 -8.87 -7.22 -33.79
C ARG A 125 -10.33 -7.33 -33.38
N ILE A 126 -11.19 -6.53 -33.98
CA ILE A 126 -12.63 -6.59 -33.72
C ILE A 126 -13.25 -7.82 -34.40
N VAL A 127 -13.89 -8.65 -33.60
CA VAL A 127 -14.56 -9.88 -34.02
C VAL A 127 -16.07 -9.65 -34.08
N HIS A 128 -16.65 -9.80 -35.27
CA HIS A 128 -18.09 -9.76 -35.49
C HIS A 128 -18.53 -10.92 -36.40
N GLY A 129 -19.57 -11.65 -35.98
CA GLY A 129 -20.18 -12.73 -36.76
C GLY A 129 -20.94 -13.76 -35.93
N ARG A 130 -21.89 -14.47 -36.55
CA ARG A 130 -22.79 -15.45 -35.89
C ARG A 130 -22.11 -16.68 -35.26
N LYS A 131 -20.90 -17.04 -35.72
CA LYS A 131 -20.18 -18.24 -35.25
C LYS A 131 -19.21 -17.96 -34.09
N SER A 132 -19.06 -16.70 -33.69
CA SER A 132 -18.15 -16.24 -32.62
C SER A 132 -18.92 -15.40 -31.60
N ARG A 133 -18.39 -15.25 -30.38
CA ARG A 133 -18.88 -14.23 -29.44
C ARG A 133 -18.55 -12.85 -30.02
N PRO A 134 -19.53 -12.05 -30.50
CA PRO A 134 -19.24 -10.76 -31.13
C PRO A 134 -18.67 -9.79 -30.09
N ASP A 135 -17.79 -8.88 -30.51
CA ASP A 135 -17.29 -7.82 -29.65
C ASP A 135 -18.31 -6.70 -29.49
N GLU A 136 -19.18 -6.48 -30.48
CA GLU A 136 -20.22 -5.45 -30.46
C GLU A 136 -21.13 -5.53 -29.23
N GLY A 137 -21.33 -4.39 -28.56
CA GLY A 137 -22.23 -4.28 -27.42
C GLY A 137 -21.87 -3.13 -26.48
N VAL A 138 -22.58 -3.07 -25.35
CA VAL A 138 -22.38 -2.04 -24.32
C VAL A 138 -21.42 -2.54 -23.25
N TYR A 139 -20.37 -1.77 -23.00
CA TYR A 139 -19.30 -2.04 -22.06
C TYR A 139 -19.34 -1.09 -20.88
N VAL A 140 -18.97 -1.61 -19.71
CA VAL A 140 -18.64 -0.83 -18.51
C VAL A 140 -17.35 -1.38 -17.90
N CYS A 141 -16.50 -0.50 -17.40
CA CYS A 141 -15.39 -0.89 -16.55
C CYS A 141 -15.76 -0.73 -15.08
N VAL A 142 -15.24 -1.63 -14.27
CA VAL A 142 -15.53 -1.72 -12.85
C VAL A 142 -14.21 -1.80 -12.09
N ALA A 143 -13.96 -0.81 -11.24
CA ALA A 143 -12.77 -0.72 -10.41
C ALA A 143 -13.10 -1.12 -8.96
N ARG A 144 -12.34 -2.06 -8.39
CA ARG A 144 -12.58 -2.60 -7.04
C ARG A 144 -11.34 -2.55 -6.17
N ASN A 145 -11.52 -2.18 -4.91
CA ASN A 145 -10.55 -2.42 -3.84
C ASN A 145 -11.30 -2.84 -2.57
N TYR A 146 -10.60 -3.02 -1.44
CA TYR A 146 -11.24 -3.50 -0.21
C TYR A 146 -12.22 -2.48 0.41
N LEU A 147 -12.17 -1.20 0.00
CA LEU A 147 -13.04 -0.13 0.48
C LEU A 147 -14.31 0.03 -0.36
N GLY A 148 -14.36 -0.52 -1.57
CA GLY A 148 -15.56 -0.47 -2.39
C GLY A 148 -15.31 -0.67 -3.88
N GLU A 149 -16.29 -0.21 -4.65
CA GLU A 149 -16.39 -0.39 -6.09
C GLU A 149 -16.81 0.92 -6.77
N ALA A 150 -16.25 1.19 -7.95
CA ALA A 150 -16.69 2.26 -8.84
C ALA A 150 -16.97 1.71 -10.23
N VAL A 151 -18.10 2.11 -10.81
CA VAL A 151 -18.56 1.68 -12.12
C VAL A 151 -18.50 2.87 -13.08
N SER A 152 -18.02 2.65 -14.30
CA SER A 152 -17.97 3.68 -15.32
C SER A 152 -19.33 3.96 -15.96
N HIS A 153 -19.38 5.00 -16.80
CA HIS A 153 -20.47 5.14 -17.77
C HIS A 153 -20.44 3.99 -18.78
N ASN A 154 -21.58 3.81 -19.43
CA ASN A 154 -21.72 2.90 -20.56
C ASN A 154 -20.96 3.46 -21.75
N ALA A 155 -20.29 2.57 -22.49
CA ALA A 155 -19.75 2.85 -23.80
C ALA A 155 -20.20 1.77 -24.79
N SER A 156 -20.70 2.20 -25.93
CA SER A 156 -21.19 1.34 -27.00
C SER A 156 -20.05 1.09 -27.97
N LEU A 157 -19.73 -0.18 -28.21
CA LEU A 157 -18.83 -0.61 -29.26
C LEU A 157 -19.67 -1.09 -30.44
N GLU A 158 -19.68 -0.34 -31.52
CA GLU A 158 -20.40 -0.63 -32.76
C GLU A 158 -19.43 -1.05 -33.86
N VAL A 159 -19.88 -1.94 -34.74
CA VAL A 159 -19.09 -2.43 -35.86
C VAL A 159 -19.61 -1.81 -37.15
N ALA A 160 -18.73 -1.11 -37.86
CA ALA A 160 -19.05 -0.46 -39.14
C ALA A 160 -19.29 -1.45 -40.28
#